data_AF-A0A7W0YPN9-F1
#
_entry.id   AF-A0A7W0YPN9-F1
#
_cell.length_a   1.000
_cell.length_b   1.000
_cell.length_c   1.000
_cell.angle_alpha   90.00
_cell.angle_beta   90.00
_cell.angle_gamma   90.00
#
_symmetry.space_group_name_H-M   'P 1'
#
loop_
_entity.id
_entity.type
_entity.pdbx_description
1 polymer ?
#
loop_
_entity_poly.entity_id
_entity_poly.type
_entity_poly.pdbx_seq_one_letter_code
_entity_poly.pdbx_strand_id
1 'polypeptide(L)'
;VLGVFLAEASETRARGLVLRPEVPAPSPALVGDLIARTERQMDSTLAARYPSLRLRPLRPGRLEINTLADLDAADVIAFRSAPETIRYAVSLRARRVGTGGQDTLVTTAVMVWDSTGAWRQTVFQPTLLAAFGGRLDAYGMAGRPYYWRRLQPISDVAFARDNLWMEQVNVRDGTVLWGIVQPRGNVVVAGAEVAGGCR
;
A
#
# COMPACT_ATOMS: atom_id res chain seq x y z
N VAL A 1 10.03 -3.51 39.06
CA VAL A 1 10.09 -4.82 38.38
C VAL A 1 11.19 -4.73 37.33
N LEU A 2 12.31 -5.41 37.57
CA LEU A 2 13.49 -5.45 36.70
C LEU A 2 13.18 -6.31 35.47
N GLY A 3 13.25 -5.71 34.28
CA GLY A 3 13.06 -6.42 33.02
C GLY A 3 14.29 -7.24 32.66
N VAL A 4 14.07 -8.53 32.43
CA VAL A 4 15.08 -9.50 31.98
C VAL A 4 15.53 -9.11 30.57
N PHE A 5 16.82 -8.80 30.41
CA PHE A 5 17.46 -8.73 29.10
C PHE A 5 17.71 -10.16 28.60
N LEU A 6 16.99 -10.56 27.55
CA LEU A 6 17.31 -11.79 26.82
C LEU A 6 18.59 -11.56 26.02
N ALA A 7 19.59 -12.39 26.29
CA ALA A 7 20.88 -12.40 25.63
C ALA A 7 20.82 -13.10 24.25
N GLU A 8 21.53 -12.48 23.31
CA GLU A 8 22.21 -13.02 22.13
C GLU A 8 21.41 -13.69 21.00
N ALA A 9 21.19 -12.90 19.93
CA ALA A 9 21.74 -13.26 18.63
C ALA A 9 22.77 -12.17 18.26
N SER A 10 24.02 -12.58 18.02
CA SER A 10 25.14 -11.69 17.69
C SER A 10 24.97 -11.08 16.29
N GLU A 11 24.16 -10.03 16.18
CA GLU A 11 24.26 -9.08 15.08
C GLU A 11 25.28 -8.01 15.45
N THR A 12 26.31 -7.85 14.63
CA THR A 12 27.43 -6.92 14.81
C THR A 12 26.90 -5.48 14.85
N ARG A 13 26.61 -4.98 16.06
CA ARG A 13 26.14 -3.60 16.29
C ARG A 13 27.29 -2.62 16.09
N ALA A 14 27.49 -2.15 14.88
CA ALA A 14 28.28 -0.95 14.64
C ALA A 14 27.42 0.28 14.98
N ARG A 15 27.71 0.95 16.11
CA ARG A 15 27.15 2.28 16.47
C ARG A 15 25.61 2.39 16.41
N GLY A 16 24.89 1.42 16.96
CA GLY A 16 23.43 1.51 17.14
C GLY A 16 22.59 1.32 15.87
N LEU A 17 23.20 1.02 14.73
CA LEU A 17 22.50 0.62 13.51
C LEU A 17 22.76 -0.87 13.26
N VAL A 18 21.68 -1.65 13.16
CA VAL A 18 21.77 -3.04 12.73
C VAL A 18 22.04 -3.05 11.23
N LEU A 19 23.28 -3.34 10.84
CA LEU A 19 23.65 -3.56 9.44
C LEU A 19 23.05 -4.89 9.00
N ARG A 20 22.07 -4.84 8.09
CA ARG A 20 21.37 -6.01 7.58
C ARG A 20 21.55 -6.10 6.06
N PRO A 21 21.55 -7.30 5.47
CA PRO A 21 21.54 -7.45 4.02
C PRO A 21 20.34 -6.72 3.42
N GLU A 22 20.60 -5.99 2.34
CA GLU A 22 19.57 -5.34 1.54
C GLU A 22 18.53 -6.37 1.08
N VAL A 23 17.26 -5.98 1.11
CA VAL A 23 16.18 -6.83 0.60
C VAL A 23 16.17 -6.70 -0.92
N PRO A 24 16.36 -7.80 -1.68
CA PRO A 24 16.39 -7.72 -3.13
C PRO A 24 15.03 -7.23 -3.66
N ALA A 25 15.08 -6.39 -4.70
CA ALA A 25 13.88 -5.98 -5.41
C ALA A 25 13.15 -7.21 -5.99
N PRO A 26 11.81 -7.22 -5.98
CA PRO A 26 11.04 -8.30 -6.59
C PRO A 26 11.31 -8.38 -8.10
N SER A 27 11.32 -9.59 -8.65
CA SER A 27 11.44 -9.76 -10.10
C SER A 27 10.22 -9.18 -10.83
N PRO A 28 10.36 -8.75 -12.10
CA PRO A 28 9.21 -8.22 -12.87
C PRO A 28 8.03 -9.17 -12.96
N ALA A 29 8.28 -10.48 -13.05
CA ALA A 29 7.23 -11.51 -13.05
C ALA A 29 6.47 -11.53 -11.72
N LEU A 30 7.20 -11.50 -10.60
CA LEU A 30 6.58 -11.45 -9.27
C LEU A 30 5.78 -10.16 -9.06
N VAL A 31 6.28 -9.02 -9.53
CA VAL A 31 5.54 -7.74 -9.51
C VAL A 31 4.19 -7.88 -10.23
N GLY A 32 4.19 -8.45 -11.45
CA GLY A 32 2.96 -8.70 -12.21
C GLY A 32 1.96 -9.60 -11.45
N ASP A 33 2.45 -10.68 -10.87
CA ASP A 33 1.62 -11.62 -10.10
C ASP A 33 1.02 -10.96 -8.85
N LEU A 34 1.82 -10.21 -8.09
CA LEU A 34 1.39 -9.51 -6.88
C LEU A 34 0.32 -8.45 -7.19
N ILE A 35 0.48 -7.71 -8.28
CA ILE A 35 -0.52 -6.74 -8.74
C ILE A 35 -1.81 -7.46 -9.13
N ALA A 36 -1.72 -8.53 -9.93
CA ALA A 36 -2.90 -9.28 -10.35
C ALA A 36 -3.66 -9.91 -9.17
N ARG A 37 -2.95 -10.41 -8.15
CA ARG A 37 -3.54 -10.92 -6.90
C ARG A 37 -4.23 -9.81 -6.11
N THR A 38 -3.55 -8.68 -5.94
CA THR A 38 -4.10 -7.50 -5.24
C THR A 38 -5.35 -6.98 -5.95
N GLU A 39 -5.32 -6.92 -7.27
CA GLU A 39 -6.43 -6.49 -8.10
C GLU A 39 -7.67 -7.39 -7.93
N ARG A 40 -7.51 -8.71 -8.06
CA ARG A 40 -8.60 -9.67 -7.86
C ARG A 40 -9.23 -9.54 -6.47
N GLN A 41 -8.38 -9.41 -5.46
CA GLN A 41 -8.85 -9.30 -4.08
C GLN A 41 -9.55 -7.97 -3.79
N MET A 42 -9.02 -6.87 -4.34
CA MET A 42 -9.63 -5.55 -4.27
C MET A 42 -11.02 -5.56 -4.94
N ASP A 43 -11.10 -6.08 -6.17
CA ASP A 43 -12.35 -6.16 -6.92
C ASP A 43 -13.38 -7.05 -6.19
N SER A 44 -12.95 -8.18 -5.60
CA SER A 44 -13.81 -9.04 -4.78
C SER A 44 -14.38 -8.31 -3.56
N THR A 45 -13.54 -7.59 -2.82
CA THR A 45 -13.97 -6.83 -1.64
C THR A 45 -14.92 -5.69 -2.03
N LEU A 46 -14.66 -5.00 -3.13
CA LEU A 46 -15.52 -3.91 -3.60
C LEU A 46 -16.84 -4.42 -4.17
N ALA A 47 -16.87 -5.56 -4.86
CA ALA A 47 -18.10 -6.17 -5.33
C ALA A 47 -19.04 -6.55 -4.17
N ALA A 48 -18.49 -7.02 -3.05
CA ALA A 48 -19.26 -7.29 -1.84
C ALA A 48 -19.83 -6.01 -1.20
N ARG A 49 -19.07 -4.90 -1.25
CA ARG A 49 -19.46 -3.62 -0.65
C ARG A 49 -20.40 -2.78 -1.52
N TYR A 50 -20.27 -2.91 -2.83
CA TYR A 50 -21.03 -2.16 -3.84
C TYR A 50 -21.65 -3.12 -4.87
N PRO A 51 -22.59 -3.99 -4.47
CA PRO A 51 -23.12 -5.05 -5.33
C PRO A 51 -23.88 -4.51 -6.56
N SER A 52 -24.39 -3.28 -6.49
CA SER A 52 -25.02 -2.58 -7.63
C SER A 52 -24.01 -2.07 -8.66
N LEU A 53 -22.73 -1.94 -8.29
CA LEU A 53 -21.67 -1.47 -9.17
C LEU A 53 -20.97 -2.67 -9.81
N ARG A 54 -21.33 -2.99 -11.05
CA ARG A 54 -20.50 -3.88 -11.86
C ARG A 54 -19.33 -3.08 -12.43
N LEU A 55 -18.18 -3.19 -11.77
CA LEU A 55 -16.94 -2.53 -12.14
C LEU A 55 -16.19 -3.38 -13.18
N ARG A 56 -15.72 -2.76 -14.25
CA ARG A 56 -14.81 -3.39 -15.23
C ARG A 56 -13.50 -2.60 -15.29
N PRO A 57 -12.34 -3.24 -15.47
CA PRO A 57 -11.08 -2.53 -15.69
C PRO A 57 -11.19 -1.53 -16.85
N LEU A 58 -10.87 -0.26 -16.60
CA LEU A 58 -10.68 0.72 -17.66
C LEU A 58 -9.19 0.74 -18.00
N ARG A 59 -8.76 -0.07 -18.97
CA ARG A 59 -7.34 -0.14 -19.36
C ARG A 59 -7.10 0.42 -20.76
N PRO A 60 -6.95 1.73 -20.95
CA PRO A 60 -6.47 2.29 -22.21
C PRO A 60 -4.93 2.37 -22.28
N GLY A 61 -4.17 1.99 -21.23
CA GLY A 61 -2.70 2.15 -21.18
C GLY A 61 -1.96 1.23 -20.20
N ARG A 62 -0.63 1.41 -20.10
CA ARG A 62 0.27 0.64 -19.21
C ARG A 62 0.18 1.17 -17.77
N LEU A 63 0.06 0.26 -16.80
CA LEU A 63 0.13 0.58 -15.37
C LEU A 63 1.53 1.09 -15.03
N GLU A 64 1.63 2.24 -14.37
CA GLU A 64 2.89 2.78 -13.87
C GLU A 64 3.32 2.04 -12.59
N ILE A 65 4.61 1.68 -12.50
CA ILE A 65 5.14 0.92 -11.36
C ILE A 65 6.14 1.77 -10.60
N ASN A 66 5.95 1.85 -9.28
CA ASN A 66 6.78 2.58 -8.32
C ASN A 66 6.94 4.06 -8.69
N THR A 67 5.85 4.68 -9.14
CA THR A 67 5.73 6.12 -9.42
C THR A 67 4.77 6.78 -8.44
N LEU A 68 4.78 8.12 -8.40
CA LEU A 68 3.83 8.92 -7.63
C LEU A 68 2.52 9.20 -8.38
N ALA A 69 2.27 8.51 -9.50
CA ALA A 69 1.03 8.70 -10.24
C ALA A 69 -0.19 8.28 -9.41
N ASP A 70 -1.22 9.13 -9.50
CA ASP A 70 -2.45 8.98 -8.72
C ASP A 70 -3.43 7.99 -9.38
N LEU A 71 -3.26 7.74 -10.67
CA LEU A 71 -4.12 6.92 -11.51
C LEU A 71 -3.29 5.83 -12.20
N ASP A 72 -3.87 4.63 -12.32
CA ASP A 72 -3.25 3.48 -12.99
C ASP A 72 -1.79 3.27 -12.59
N ALA A 73 -1.57 3.25 -11.28
CA ALA A 73 -0.25 3.08 -10.71
C ALA A 73 -0.27 2.03 -9.61
N ALA A 74 0.85 1.33 -9.47
CA ALA A 74 1.11 0.45 -8.35
C ALA A 74 2.47 0.80 -7.75
N ASP A 75 2.56 0.76 -6.43
CA ASP A 75 3.84 0.73 -5.74
C ASP A 75 4.02 -0.66 -5.13
N VAL A 76 5.13 -1.31 -5.46
CA VAL A 76 5.46 -2.69 -5.09
C VAL A 76 6.86 -2.73 -4.52
N ILE A 77 6.93 -3.02 -3.21
CA ILE A 77 8.18 -3.04 -2.46
C ILE A 77 8.32 -4.35 -1.70
N ALA A 78 9.56 -4.84 -1.63
CA ALA A 78 9.92 -5.91 -0.72
C ALA A 78 10.34 -5.30 0.63
N PHE A 79 10.01 -5.98 1.73
CA PHE A 79 10.41 -5.57 3.06
C PHE A 79 10.59 -6.79 3.98
N ARG A 80 11.41 -6.62 5.02
CA ARG A 80 11.68 -7.66 6.01
C ARG A 80 10.59 -7.63 7.09
N SER A 81 9.68 -8.59 7.07
CA SER A 81 8.60 -8.69 8.07
C SER A 81 9.04 -9.33 9.40
N ALA A 82 10.11 -10.12 9.36
CA ALA A 82 10.79 -10.79 10.46
C ALA A 82 12.25 -11.09 10.01
N PRO A 83 13.17 -11.48 10.91
CA PRO A 83 14.61 -11.59 10.60
C PRO A 83 14.91 -12.30 9.28
N GLU A 84 14.25 -13.43 9.03
CA GLU A 84 14.45 -14.24 7.82
C GLU A 84 13.22 -14.30 6.89
N THR A 85 12.30 -13.34 7.00
CA THR A 85 11.04 -13.37 6.25
C THR A 85 10.82 -12.10 5.46
N ILE A 86 10.96 -12.21 4.14
CA ILE A 86 10.62 -11.15 3.19
C ILE A 86 9.14 -11.24 2.80
N ARG A 87 8.48 -10.09 2.77
CA ARG A 87 7.11 -9.90 2.29
C ARG A 87 7.09 -8.77 1.27
N TYR A 88 5.98 -8.68 0.55
CA TYR A 88 5.80 -7.71 -0.51
C TYR A 88 4.56 -6.88 -0.23
N ALA A 89 4.72 -5.58 -0.08
CA ALA A 89 3.60 -4.66 0.02
C ALA A 89 3.25 -4.11 -1.36
N VAL A 90 1.96 -4.07 -1.67
CA VAL A 90 1.40 -3.55 -2.90
C VAL A 90 0.41 -2.46 -2.56
N SER A 91 0.65 -1.25 -3.05
CA SER A 91 -0.31 -0.15 -3.06
C SER A 91 -0.80 0.04 -4.48
N LEU A 92 -2.03 -0.36 -4.77
CA LEU A 92 -2.61 -0.34 -6.12
C LEU A 92 -3.66 0.77 -6.24
N ARG A 93 -3.63 1.51 -7.35
CA ARG A 93 -4.63 2.49 -7.79
C ARG A 93 -5.01 2.17 -9.21
N ALA A 94 -6.23 1.68 -9.44
CA ALA A 94 -6.63 1.18 -10.75
C ALA A 94 -7.95 1.80 -11.21
N ARG A 95 -8.02 2.26 -12.45
CA ARG A 95 -9.27 2.77 -13.03
C ARG A 95 -10.25 1.65 -13.34
N ARG A 96 -11.53 1.98 -13.16
CA ARG A 96 -12.69 1.13 -13.45
C ARG A 96 -13.74 1.94 -14.21
N VAL A 97 -14.53 1.25 -15.04
CA VAL A 97 -15.77 1.79 -15.61
C VAL A 97 -16.96 1.08 -14.98
N GLY A 98 -17.97 1.85 -14.56
CA GLY A 98 -19.29 1.29 -14.25
C GLY A 98 -19.98 0.72 -15.49
N THR A 99 -20.94 -0.18 -15.31
CA THR A 99 -21.67 -0.82 -16.43
C THR A 99 -22.52 0.15 -17.27
N GLY A 100 -22.82 1.35 -16.76
CA GLY A 100 -23.44 2.44 -17.52
C GLY A 100 -22.47 3.26 -18.39
N GLY A 101 -21.15 3.00 -18.32
CA GLY A 101 -20.14 3.65 -19.17
C GLY A 101 -19.81 5.11 -18.83
N GLN A 102 -20.60 5.76 -17.97
CA GLN A 102 -20.47 7.18 -17.65
C GLN A 102 -19.46 7.46 -16.53
N ASP A 103 -19.35 6.56 -15.56
CA ASP A 103 -18.51 6.79 -14.38
C ASP A 103 -17.13 6.14 -14.57
N THR A 104 -16.09 6.98 -14.61
CA THR A 104 -14.74 6.52 -14.34
C THR A 104 -14.55 6.51 -12.83
N LEU A 105 -14.11 5.39 -12.29
CA LEU A 105 -13.87 5.19 -10.87
C LEU A 105 -12.42 4.79 -10.65
N VAL A 106 -11.88 5.07 -9.46
CA VAL A 106 -10.56 4.57 -9.05
C VAL A 106 -10.73 3.71 -7.82
N THR A 107 -10.24 2.49 -7.92
CA THR A 107 -10.19 1.55 -6.82
C THR A 107 -8.78 1.55 -6.24
N THR A 108 -8.68 1.63 -4.92
CA THR A 108 -7.37 1.65 -4.25
C THR A 108 -7.30 0.65 -3.13
N ALA A 109 -6.14 0.02 -2.95
CA ALA A 109 -5.93 -0.94 -1.87
C ALA A 109 -4.44 -1.03 -1.49
N VAL A 110 -4.18 -1.35 -0.22
CA VAL A 110 -2.84 -1.71 0.25
C VAL A 110 -2.88 -3.08 0.89
N MET A 111 -2.11 -4.01 0.33
CA MET A 111 -2.03 -5.40 0.79
C MET A 111 -0.59 -5.87 0.88
N VAL A 112 -0.34 -6.80 1.80
CA VAL A 112 0.94 -7.49 1.93
C VAL A 112 0.77 -8.96 1.56
N TRP A 113 1.76 -9.51 0.86
CA TRP A 113 1.81 -10.89 0.40
C TRP A 113 3.16 -11.56 0.70
N ASP A 114 3.23 -12.89 0.73
CA ASP A 114 4.48 -13.59 0.38
C ASP A 114 4.65 -13.68 -1.15
N SER A 115 5.81 -14.20 -1.56
CA SER A 115 6.14 -14.48 -2.97
C SER A 115 5.14 -15.45 -3.62
N THR A 116 4.66 -16.45 -2.88
CA THR A 116 3.73 -17.45 -3.39
C THR A 116 2.29 -16.96 -3.47
N GLY A 117 1.95 -15.92 -2.71
CA GLY A 117 0.58 -15.40 -2.57
C GLY A 117 -0.31 -16.26 -1.66
N ALA A 118 0.26 -17.25 -0.98
CA ALA A 118 -0.45 -18.12 -0.06
C ALA A 118 -0.86 -17.38 1.22
N TRP A 119 -0.05 -16.41 1.65
CA TRP A 119 -0.35 -15.56 2.78
C TRP A 119 -0.64 -14.14 2.31
N ARG A 120 -1.63 -13.51 2.96
CA ARG A 120 -2.08 -12.15 2.68
C ARG A 120 -2.42 -11.41 3.96
N GLN A 121 -2.19 -10.11 3.96
CA GLN A 121 -2.80 -9.18 4.89
C GLN A 121 -3.32 -7.93 4.19
N THR A 122 -4.51 -7.47 4.57
CA THR A 122 -5.02 -6.15 4.16
C THR A 122 -4.54 -5.11 5.17
N VAL A 123 -3.74 -4.15 4.71
CA VAL A 123 -3.25 -3.04 5.55
C VAL A 123 -4.32 -1.96 5.61
N PHE A 124 -4.87 -1.59 4.45
CA PHE A 124 -5.98 -0.67 4.33
C PHE A 124 -7.09 -1.28 3.51
N GLN A 125 -8.32 -1.15 4.03
CA GLN A 125 -9.53 -1.59 3.33
C GLN A 125 -9.62 -0.91 1.96
N PRO A 126 -9.99 -1.66 0.90
CA PRO A 126 -10.21 -1.08 -0.40
C PRO A 126 -11.15 0.12 -0.37
N THR A 127 -10.76 1.20 -1.05
CA THR A 127 -11.57 2.40 -1.24
C THR A 127 -11.97 2.54 -2.71
N LEU A 128 -13.08 3.25 -2.91
CA LEU A 128 -13.61 3.59 -4.22
C LEU A 128 -13.70 5.12 -4.29
N LEU A 129 -13.18 5.69 -5.38
CA LEU A 129 -13.19 7.12 -5.67
C LEU A 129 -13.90 7.36 -7.00
N ALA A 130 -14.59 8.50 -7.11
CA ALA A 130 -15.10 9.00 -8.38
C ALA A 130 -13.98 9.71 -9.14
N ALA A 131 -13.93 9.54 -10.46
CA ALA A 131 -13.02 10.25 -11.34
C ALA A 131 -13.80 10.97 -12.44
N PHE A 132 -13.77 12.30 -12.43
CA PHE A 132 -14.46 13.14 -13.42
C PHE A 132 -13.52 14.22 -13.94
N GLY A 133 -13.33 14.28 -15.27
CA GLY A 133 -12.46 15.27 -15.89
C GLY A 133 -11.02 15.26 -15.37
N GLY A 134 -10.50 14.09 -14.99
CA GLY A 134 -9.15 13.93 -14.43
C GLY A 134 -9.02 14.27 -12.94
N ARG A 135 -10.10 14.72 -12.28
CA ARG A 135 -10.13 14.97 -10.83
C ARG A 135 -10.70 13.78 -10.08
N LEU A 136 -10.16 13.51 -8.91
CA LEU A 136 -10.66 12.49 -7.99
C LEU A 136 -11.54 13.12 -6.90
N ASP A 137 -12.56 12.38 -6.49
CA ASP A 137 -13.39 12.71 -5.31
C ASP A 137 -13.84 11.42 -4.59
N ALA A 138 -14.33 11.56 -3.37
CA ALA A 138 -14.97 10.47 -2.64
C ALA A 138 -16.14 9.88 -3.43
N TYR A 139 -16.23 8.56 -3.48
CA TYR A 139 -17.39 7.92 -4.09
C TYR A 139 -18.61 7.98 -3.15
N GLY A 140 -19.57 8.85 -3.47
CA GLY A 140 -20.76 9.10 -2.68
C GLY A 140 -20.50 9.87 -1.37
N MET A 141 -21.57 10.28 -0.68
CA MET A 141 -21.46 11.16 0.50
C MET A 141 -20.68 10.54 1.68
N ALA A 142 -20.78 9.22 1.86
CA ALA A 142 -20.07 8.48 2.92
C ALA A 142 -18.74 7.85 2.44
N GLY A 143 -18.31 8.15 1.20
CA GLY A 143 -17.06 7.65 0.65
C GLY A 143 -15.85 8.19 1.41
N ARG A 144 -14.82 7.35 1.55
CA ARG A 144 -13.54 7.76 2.13
C ARG A 144 -12.80 8.59 1.07
N PRO A 145 -12.46 9.87 1.32
CA PRO A 145 -11.83 10.74 0.34
C PRO A 145 -10.32 10.52 0.24
N TYR A 146 -9.83 9.31 0.48
CA TYR A 146 -8.39 9.07 0.57
C TYR A 146 -7.96 7.78 -0.10
N TYR A 147 -6.72 7.81 -0.57
CA TYR A 147 -6.00 6.64 -1.03
C TYR A 147 -4.53 6.72 -0.59
N TRP A 148 -3.86 5.59 -0.68
CA TRP A 148 -2.44 5.48 -0.35
C TRP A 148 -1.66 5.27 -1.65
N ARG A 149 -0.51 5.93 -1.81
CA ARG A 149 0.26 5.85 -3.06
C ARG A 149 1.68 5.33 -2.95
N ARG A 150 2.45 5.86 -2.00
CA ARG A 150 3.86 5.52 -1.81
C ARG A 150 4.04 4.57 -0.63
N LEU A 151 4.99 3.65 -0.78
CA LEU A 151 5.45 2.68 0.19
C LEU A 151 6.98 2.73 0.25
N GLN A 152 7.56 2.79 1.44
CA GLN A 152 9.00 2.63 1.62
C GLN A 152 9.27 1.83 2.88
N PRO A 153 10.10 0.77 2.82
CA PRO A 153 10.51 0.07 4.02
C PRO A 153 11.40 0.98 4.88
N ILE A 154 11.09 1.08 6.17
CA ILE A 154 11.92 1.73 7.18
C ILE A 154 12.31 0.70 8.21
N SER A 155 13.60 0.59 8.51
CA SER A 155 14.11 -0.30 9.53
C SER A 155 13.50 0.01 10.91
N ASP A 156 12.98 -1.01 11.58
CA ASP A 156 12.56 -0.89 12.98
C ASP A 156 13.81 -0.82 13.86
N VAL A 157 13.83 0.11 14.81
CA VAL A 157 14.98 0.35 15.71
C VAL A 157 15.09 -0.69 16.83
N ALA A 158 13.98 -1.34 17.19
CA ALA A 158 13.91 -2.26 18.32
C ALA A 158 13.88 -3.74 17.88
N PHE A 159 13.52 -4.00 16.62
CA PHE A 159 13.33 -5.36 16.10
C PHE A 159 13.98 -5.54 14.73
N ALA A 160 14.47 -6.74 14.44
CA ALA A 160 15.02 -7.09 13.12
C ALA A 160 13.89 -7.30 12.07
N ARG A 161 13.12 -6.25 11.82
CA ARG A 161 12.06 -6.14 10.80
C ARG A 161 12.01 -4.71 10.24
N ASP A 162 11.11 -4.48 9.30
CA ASP A 162 10.82 -3.17 8.72
C ASP A 162 9.36 -2.78 8.99
N ASN A 163 9.15 -1.48 9.19
CA ASN A 163 7.86 -0.83 9.09
C ASN A 163 7.68 -0.25 7.67
N LEU A 164 6.46 0.14 7.32
CA LEU A 164 6.16 0.78 6.04
C LEU A 164 5.91 2.26 6.25
N TRP A 165 6.75 3.10 5.68
CA TRP A 165 6.42 4.50 5.46
C TRP A 165 5.47 4.61 4.29
N MET A 166 4.40 5.37 4.49
CA MET A 166 3.29 5.44 3.56
C MET A 166 2.78 6.86 3.40
N GLU A 167 2.36 7.17 2.18
CA GLU A 167 1.76 8.45 1.82
C GLU A 167 0.26 8.28 1.57
N GLN A 168 -0.56 8.98 2.35
CA GLN A 168 -2.00 9.11 2.15
C GLN A 168 -2.31 10.44 1.50
N VAL A 169 -3.09 10.41 0.43
CA VAL A 169 -3.58 11.62 -0.24
C VAL A 169 -5.08 11.76 0.03
N ASN A 170 -5.50 12.94 0.50
CA ASN A 170 -6.90 13.33 0.57
C ASN A 170 -7.29 14.05 -0.73
N VAL A 171 -8.24 13.49 -1.46
CA VAL A 171 -8.63 14.02 -2.79
C VAL A 171 -9.51 15.26 -2.71
N ARG A 172 -10.09 15.59 -1.55
CA ARG A 172 -10.95 16.76 -1.40
C ARG A 172 -10.17 18.08 -1.37
N ASP A 173 -9.05 18.08 -0.65
CA ASP A 173 -8.23 19.27 -0.40
C ASP A 173 -6.78 19.12 -0.87
N GLY A 174 -6.40 17.95 -1.38
CA GLY A 174 -5.04 17.65 -1.83
C GLY A 174 -4.04 17.49 -0.70
N THR A 175 -4.48 17.40 0.56
CA THR A 175 -3.59 17.23 1.70
C THR A 175 -2.91 15.87 1.68
N VAL A 176 -1.65 15.86 2.13
CA VAL A 176 -0.84 14.64 2.20
C VAL A 176 -0.46 14.36 3.64
N LEU A 177 -0.88 13.19 4.12
CA LEU A 177 -0.49 12.67 5.42
C LEU A 177 0.53 11.54 5.23
N TRP A 178 1.61 11.63 5.98
CA TRP A 178 2.62 10.58 6.03
C TRP A 178 2.41 9.73 7.28
N GLY A 179 2.48 8.41 7.13
CA GLY A 179 2.32 7.47 8.23
C GLY A 179 3.39 6.37 8.20
N ILE A 180 3.82 5.91 9.36
CA ILE A 180 4.60 4.68 9.51
C ILE A 180 3.66 3.60 10.02
N VAL A 181 3.50 2.52 9.28
CA VAL A 181 2.62 1.41 9.62
C VAL A 181 3.45 0.17 9.92
N GLN A 182 3.21 -0.47 11.06
CA GLN A 182 3.70 -1.81 11.33
C GLN A 182 2.73 -2.81 10.70
N PRO A 183 3.09 -3.53 9.62
CA PRO A 183 2.13 -4.34 8.87
C PRO A 183 1.51 -5.42 9.74
N ARG A 184 2.30 -6.17 10.53
CA ARG A 184 1.79 -7.29 11.34
C ARG A 184 0.66 -6.91 12.30
N GLY A 185 0.63 -5.67 12.79
CA GLY A 185 -0.38 -5.19 13.74
C GLY A 185 -1.43 -4.26 13.13
N ASN A 186 -1.25 -3.82 11.87
CA ASN A 186 -1.96 -2.67 11.30
C ASN A 186 -1.95 -1.44 12.23
N VAL A 187 -0.83 -1.24 12.95
CA VAL A 187 -0.69 -0.13 13.90
C VAL A 187 0.04 1.01 13.21
N VAL A 188 -0.54 2.21 13.24
CA VAL A 188 0.17 3.45 12.88
C VAL A 188 1.10 3.79 14.04
N VAL A 189 2.41 3.75 13.77
CA VAL A 189 3.47 3.94 14.76
C VAL A 189 3.87 5.42 14.86
N ALA A 190 3.69 6.18 13.79
CA ALA A 190 3.88 7.62 13.74
C ALA A 190 3.10 8.22 12.57
N GLY A 191 2.73 9.50 12.66
CA GLY A 191 2.08 10.24 11.57
C GLY A 191 2.44 11.72 11.60
N ALA A 192 2.55 12.33 10.43
CA ALA A 192 2.78 13.75 10.28
C ALA A 192 1.95 14.28 9.10
N GLU A 193 1.22 15.36 9.34
CA GLU A 193 0.65 16.16 8.26
C GLU A 193 1.75 17.07 7.71
N VAL A 194 1.96 17.05 6.40
CA VAL A 194 2.93 17.94 5.76
C VAL A 194 2.16 19.07 5.09
N ALA A 195 2.41 20.30 5.57
CA ALA A 195 1.82 21.48 4.96
C ALA A 195 2.46 21.76 3.60
N GLY A 196 1.63 21.80 2.56
CA GLY A 196 2.03 22.13 1.19
C GLY A 196 2.10 20.93 0.24
N GLY A 197 1.81 21.17 -1.05
CA GLY A 197 1.87 20.12 -2.07
C GLY A 197 3.31 19.68 -2.33
N CYS A 198 3.53 18.37 -2.47
CA CYS A 198 4.79 17.84 -3.02
C CYS A 198 4.95 18.36 -4.46
N ARG A 199 5.96 19.19 -4.70
CA ARG A 199 6.38 19.61 -6.05
C ARG A 199 7.42 18.65 -6.59
#